data_AF-A0A0D6QLA7-F1
#
_entry.id   AF-A0A0D6QLA7-F1
#
_cell.length_a   1.000
_cell.length_b   1.000
_cell.length_c   1.000
_cell.angle_alpha   90.00
_cell.angle_beta   90.00
_cell.angle_gamma   90.00
#
_symmetry.space_group_name_H-M   'P 1'
#
loop_
_entity.id
_entity.type
_entity.pdbx_description
1 polymer ?
#
loop_
_entity_poly.entity_id
_entity_poly.type
_entity_poly.pdbx_seq_one_letter_code
_entity_poly.pdbx_strand_id
1 'polypeptide(L)'
;MLDAARARVGARTRLDCSGYVLAALRAAGLTPRLAPARSRSESLYRASRPVERPRPGDLVFFHDTYDRDRNGRAGDRFTHVGLVEAVDGDAVTILHRGGRVERIRMDLSRPSDPEVNDPVRVARRRDARGTRYLAGELFAAYGELLGGDVTQMLQGGRASVVRARHPATR
;
A
#
# COMPACT_ATOMS: atom_id res chain seq x y z
N MET A 1 -1.79 -11.69 -0.75
CA MET A 1 -2.02 -10.23 -0.89
C MET A 1 -1.77 -9.72 -2.31
N LEU A 2 -0.54 -9.87 -2.83
CA LEU A 2 -0.19 -9.34 -4.15
C LEU A 2 -1.05 -9.91 -5.28
N ASP A 3 -1.42 -11.18 -5.24
CA ASP A 3 -2.28 -11.74 -6.30
C ASP A 3 -3.66 -11.08 -6.36
N ALA A 4 -4.26 -10.80 -5.20
CA ALA A 4 -5.53 -10.08 -5.11
C ALA A 4 -5.42 -8.60 -5.57
N ALA A 5 -4.24 -8.00 -5.38
CA ALA A 5 -3.91 -6.67 -5.88
C ALA A 5 -3.78 -6.69 -7.42
N ARG A 6 -2.94 -7.60 -7.94
CA ARG A 6 -2.68 -7.81 -9.38
C ARG A 6 -3.93 -8.11 -10.19
N ALA A 7 -4.84 -8.90 -9.63
CA ALA A 7 -6.11 -9.26 -10.28
C ALA A 7 -7.00 -8.05 -10.61
N ARG A 8 -6.72 -6.87 -10.03
CA ARG A 8 -7.48 -5.64 -10.29
C ARG A 8 -6.79 -4.69 -11.26
N VAL A 9 -5.58 -4.97 -11.74
CA VAL A 9 -4.88 -4.07 -12.67
C VAL A 9 -5.74 -3.81 -13.91
N GLY A 10 -5.83 -2.54 -14.31
CA GLY A 10 -6.70 -2.06 -15.39
C GLY A 10 -8.14 -1.76 -14.96
N ALA A 11 -8.60 -2.26 -13.81
CA ALA A 11 -9.98 -2.08 -13.37
C ALA A 11 -10.28 -0.63 -12.95
N ARG A 12 -11.47 -0.16 -13.35
CA ARG A 12 -12.09 1.04 -12.76
C ARG A 12 -12.83 0.62 -11.51
N THR A 13 -12.58 1.31 -10.40
CA THR A 13 -13.18 1.00 -9.11
C THR A 13 -13.61 2.28 -8.39
N ARG A 14 -14.63 2.17 -7.53
CA ARG A 14 -15.05 3.25 -6.63
C ARG A 14 -14.08 3.44 -5.45
N LEU A 15 -13.21 2.46 -5.20
CA LEU A 15 -12.22 2.53 -4.13
C LEU A 15 -11.21 3.64 -4.41
N ASP A 16 -10.72 4.28 -3.34
CA ASP A 16 -9.55 5.14 -3.41
C ASP A 16 -8.22 4.36 -3.32
N CYS A 17 -7.08 5.05 -3.38
CA CYS A 17 -5.76 4.41 -3.24
C CYS A 17 -5.66 3.59 -1.96
N SER A 18 -6.05 4.17 -0.82
CA SER A 18 -6.09 3.47 0.46
C SER A 18 -7.12 2.34 0.50
N GLY A 19 -8.29 2.53 -0.12
CA GLY A 19 -9.35 1.51 -0.20
C GLY A 19 -8.94 0.31 -1.04
N TYR A 20 -8.19 0.54 -2.12
CA TYR A 20 -7.59 -0.52 -2.93
C TYR A 20 -6.58 -1.33 -2.12
N VAL A 21 -5.66 -0.67 -1.41
CA VAL A 21 -4.68 -1.34 -0.54
C VAL A 21 -5.39 -2.13 0.57
N LEU A 22 -6.37 -1.54 1.25
CA LEU A 22 -7.15 -2.20 2.29
C LEU A 22 -7.94 -3.41 1.78
N ALA A 23 -8.45 -3.36 0.55
CA ALA A 23 -9.11 -4.50 -0.07
C ALA A 23 -8.12 -5.64 -0.36
N ALA A 24 -6.91 -5.32 -0.82
CA ALA A 24 -5.86 -6.33 -1.04
C ALA A 24 -5.37 -6.95 0.28
N LEU A 25 -5.20 -6.14 1.33
CA LEU A 25 -4.86 -6.60 2.69
C LEU A 25 -5.94 -7.53 3.23
N ARG A 26 -7.21 -7.14 3.14
CA ARG A 26 -8.34 -7.96 3.59
C ARG A 26 -8.44 -9.29 2.86
N ALA A 27 -8.19 -9.29 1.54
CA ALA A 27 -8.14 -10.52 0.75
C ALA A 27 -6.99 -11.46 1.17
N ALA A 28 -5.99 -10.94 1.88
CA ALA A 28 -4.90 -11.72 2.49
C ALA A 28 -5.12 -12.03 3.98
N GLY A 29 -6.30 -11.73 4.53
CA GLY A 29 -6.59 -11.92 5.95
C GLY A 29 -6.00 -10.85 6.88
N LEU A 30 -5.47 -9.75 6.34
CA LEU A 30 -4.86 -8.67 7.11
C LEU A 30 -5.85 -7.53 7.33
N THR A 31 -6.08 -7.14 8.59
CA THR A 31 -6.96 -6.03 8.98
C THR A 31 -6.24 -5.11 9.97
N PRO A 32 -5.37 -4.19 9.48
CA PRO A 32 -4.62 -3.31 10.37
C PRO A 32 -5.55 -2.37 11.13
N ARG A 33 -5.23 -2.12 12.41
CA ARG A 33 -5.90 -1.10 13.21
C ARG A 33 -5.43 0.29 12.77
N LEU A 34 -6.34 1.10 12.26
CA LEU A 34 -6.02 2.44 11.75
C LEU A 34 -6.41 3.51 12.78
N ALA A 35 -5.43 4.26 13.27
CA ALA A 35 -5.69 5.48 14.03
C ALA A 35 -6.12 6.62 13.09
N PRO A 36 -7.00 7.54 13.53
CA PRO A 36 -7.32 8.73 12.75
C PRO A 36 -6.09 9.56 12.39
N ALA A 37 -6.06 10.05 11.15
CA ALA A 37 -5.01 10.91 10.61
C ALA A 37 -5.60 11.86 9.54
N ARG A 38 -4.79 12.70 8.90
CA ARG A 38 -5.29 13.66 7.90
C ARG A 38 -5.74 12.97 6.60
N SER A 39 -5.25 11.77 6.33
CA SER A 39 -5.69 10.89 5.25
C SER A 39 -5.64 9.43 5.70
N ARG A 40 -6.37 8.54 5.01
CA ARG A 40 -6.23 7.09 5.25
C ARG A 40 -4.86 6.56 4.86
N SER A 41 -4.20 7.17 3.87
CA SER A 41 -2.81 6.86 3.52
C SER A 41 -1.88 7.15 4.71
N GLU A 42 -2.08 8.27 5.41
CA GLU A 42 -1.34 8.58 6.64
C GLU A 42 -1.69 7.60 7.78
N SER A 43 -2.96 7.20 7.91
CA SER A 43 -3.34 6.18 8.89
C SER A 43 -2.65 4.84 8.64
N LEU A 44 -2.52 4.42 7.37
CA LEU A 44 -1.78 3.22 6.98
C LEU A 44 -0.29 3.35 7.26
N TYR A 45 0.30 4.52 6.98
CA TYR A 45 1.70 4.79 7.30
C TYR A 45 1.96 4.66 8.81
N ARG A 46 1.11 5.27 9.65
CA ARG A 46 1.21 5.19 11.12
C ARG A 46 1.02 3.77 11.67
N ALA A 47 0.29 2.92 10.94
CA ALA A 47 0.08 1.52 11.29
C ALA A 47 1.19 0.59 10.75
N SER A 48 2.11 1.12 9.94
CA SER A 48 3.22 0.36 9.37
C SER A 48 4.54 0.63 10.10
N ARG A 49 5.45 -0.33 10.04
CA ARG A 49 6.84 -0.16 10.45
C ARG A 49 7.64 0.43 9.29
N PRO A 50 8.28 1.61 9.43
CA PRO A 50 9.12 2.15 8.37
C PRO A 50 10.25 1.19 8.01
N VAL A 51 10.53 1.07 6.71
CA VAL A 51 11.63 0.27 6.17
C VAL A 51 12.39 1.08 5.12
N GLU A 52 13.70 0.91 5.04
CA GLU A 52 14.53 1.57 4.03
C GLU A 52 14.53 0.79 2.71
N ARG A 53 14.58 -0.54 2.79
CA ARG A 53 14.60 -1.46 1.65
C ARG A 53 13.29 -2.23 1.60
N PRO A 54 12.37 -1.87 0.69
CA PRO A 54 11.08 -2.53 0.62
C PRO A 54 11.23 -3.95 0.09
N ARG A 55 10.21 -4.76 0.34
CA ARG A 55 10.00 -6.07 -0.27
C ARG A 55 8.65 -6.10 -0.97
N PRO A 56 8.44 -7.04 -1.93
CA PRO A 56 7.12 -7.33 -2.45
C PRO A 56 6.09 -7.52 -1.32
N GLY A 57 5.06 -6.69 -1.33
CA GLY A 57 4.00 -6.67 -0.32
C GLY A 57 4.11 -5.56 0.72
N ASP A 58 5.21 -4.80 0.74
CA ASP A 58 5.27 -3.58 1.54
C ASP A 58 4.42 -2.47 0.92
N LEU A 59 4.16 -1.44 1.71
CA LEU A 59 3.51 -0.22 1.26
C LEU A 59 4.55 0.80 0.81
N VAL A 60 4.18 1.61 -0.18
CA VAL A 60 4.90 2.82 -0.56
C VAL A 60 3.97 4.02 -0.40
N PHE A 61 4.50 5.12 0.11
CA PHE A 61 3.73 6.33 0.37
C PHE A 61 4.28 7.53 -0.38
N PHE A 62 3.39 8.45 -0.72
CA PHE A 62 3.74 9.67 -1.45
C PHE A 62 3.16 10.92 -0.78
N HIS A 63 3.87 12.04 -0.91
CA HIS A 63 3.42 13.38 -0.54
C HIS A 63 2.82 14.10 -1.75
N ASP A 64 2.03 15.14 -1.50
CA ASP A 64 1.64 16.15 -2.52
C ASP A 64 1.00 15.65 -3.84
N THR A 65 0.48 14.42 -3.85
CA THR A 65 -0.21 13.84 -5.02
C THR A 65 -1.54 14.54 -5.33
N TYR A 66 -2.12 15.21 -4.35
CA TYR A 66 -3.20 16.18 -4.49
C TYR A 66 -3.12 17.19 -3.35
N ASP A 67 -3.66 18.39 -3.59
CA ASP A 67 -3.83 19.45 -2.59
C ASP A 67 -5.03 19.10 -1.69
N ARG A 68 -4.73 18.57 -0.50
CA ARG A 68 -5.73 18.04 0.44
C ARG A 68 -6.34 19.15 1.27
N ASP A 69 -5.55 20.11 1.74
CA ASP A 69 -6.03 21.22 2.56
C ASP A 69 -6.51 22.43 1.73
N ARG A 70 -6.36 22.38 0.41
CA ARG A 70 -6.86 23.34 -0.58
C ARG A 70 -6.20 24.72 -0.48
N ASN A 71 -4.95 24.77 -0.02
CA ASN A 71 -4.21 26.01 0.12
C ASN A 71 -3.36 26.35 -1.13
N GLY A 72 -3.31 25.46 -2.12
CA GLY A 72 -2.57 25.64 -3.38
C GLY A 72 -1.05 25.46 -3.27
N ARG A 73 -0.54 24.97 -2.13
CA ARG A 73 0.90 24.81 -1.84
C ARG A 73 1.23 23.34 -1.61
N ALA A 74 2.47 22.97 -1.93
CA ALA A 74 3.02 21.68 -1.49
C ALA A 74 3.26 21.70 0.03
N GLY A 75 3.10 20.55 0.67
CA GLY A 75 3.21 20.38 2.13
C GLY A 75 2.27 19.32 2.70
N ASP A 76 1.45 18.68 1.87
CA ASP A 76 0.53 17.65 2.28
C ASP A 76 1.22 16.29 2.38
N ARG A 77 1.52 15.91 3.61
CA ARG A 77 2.12 14.61 3.91
C ARG A 77 1.14 13.46 3.71
N PHE A 78 1.69 12.34 3.23
CA PHE A 78 1.06 11.05 3.03
C PHE A 78 -0.30 11.18 2.33
N THR A 79 -0.32 11.75 1.13
CA THR A 79 -1.55 11.91 0.34
C THR A 79 -1.89 10.65 -0.45
N HIS A 80 -0.90 9.82 -0.79
CA HIS A 80 -1.14 8.59 -1.56
C HIS A 80 -0.42 7.39 -0.97
N VAL A 81 -0.94 6.21 -1.31
CA VAL A 81 -0.36 4.91 -0.95
C VAL A 81 -0.46 3.94 -2.12
N GLY A 82 0.55 3.10 -2.28
CA GLY A 82 0.60 1.98 -3.20
C GLY A 82 1.15 0.72 -2.53
N LEU A 83 1.11 -0.39 -3.25
CA LEU A 83 1.68 -1.67 -2.88
C LEU A 83 2.95 -1.91 -3.69
N VAL A 84 4.04 -2.23 -3.03
CA VAL A 84 5.27 -2.69 -3.68
C VAL A 84 5.00 -4.07 -4.27
N GLU A 85 5.10 -4.18 -5.58
CA GLU A 85 4.90 -5.44 -6.28
C GLU A 85 6.21 -6.19 -6.50
N ALA A 86 7.25 -5.48 -6.91
CA ALA A 86 8.55 -6.03 -7.24
C ALA A 86 9.64 -4.98 -6.94
N VAL A 87 10.84 -5.46 -6.66
CA VAL A 87 12.04 -4.66 -6.41
C VAL A 87 13.16 -5.26 -7.23
N ASP A 88 13.83 -4.42 -8.02
CA ASP A 88 14.95 -4.77 -8.89
C ASP A 88 16.03 -3.68 -8.77
N GLY A 89 17.05 -3.94 -7.95
CA GLY A 89 18.00 -2.90 -7.53
C GLY A 89 17.31 -1.73 -6.85
N ASP A 90 17.51 -0.52 -7.36
CA ASP A 90 16.89 0.72 -6.88
C ASP A 90 15.47 0.94 -7.46
N ALA A 91 15.07 0.13 -8.43
CA ALA A 91 13.78 0.27 -9.07
C ALA A 91 12.69 -0.54 -8.36
N VAL A 92 11.53 0.08 -8.20
CA VAL A 92 10.37 -0.50 -7.54
C VAL A 92 9.17 -0.42 -8.47
N THR A 93 8.55 -1.58 -8.72
CA THR A 93 7.25 -1.66 -9.39
C THR A 93 6.15 -1.57 -8.35
N ILE A 94 5.20 -0.68 -8.58
CA ILE A 94 4.17 -0.30 -7.61
C ILE A 94 2.80 -0.50 -8.22
N LEU A 95 1.92 -1.12 -7.45
CA LEU A 95 0.49 -1.21 -7.74
C LEU A 95 -0.26 -0.15 -6.94
N HIS A 96 -0.99 0.74 -7.60
CA HIS A 96 -1.77 1.76 -6.92
C HIS A 96 -3.08 2.05 -7.65
N ARG A 97 -4.01 2.73 -6.97
CA ARG A 97 -5.23 3.27 -7.60
C ARG A 97 -5.05 4.75 -7.86
N GLY A 98 -4.85 5.14 -9.13
CA GLY A 98 -4.96 6.50 -9.65
C GLY A 98 -6.38 6.81 -10.18
N GLY A 99 -6.54 6.92 -11.50
CA GLY A 99 -7.87 6.93 -12.14
C GLY A 99 -8.47 5.52 -12.31
N ARG A 100 -7.59 4.53 -12.41
CA ARG A 100 -7.85 3.08 -12.41
C ARG A 100 -6.74 2.42 -11.58
N VAL A 101 -6.79 1.10 -11.44
CA VAL A 101 -5.66 0.37 -10.83
C VAL A 101 -4.56 0.22 -11.87
N GLU A 102 -3.36 0.70 -11.56
CA GLU A 102 -2.24 0.82 -12.50
C GLU A 102 -0.98 0.26 -11.87
N ARG A 103 -0.06 -0.18 -12.74
CA ARG A 103 1.35 -0.39 -12.40
C ARG A 103 2.13 0.84 -12.78
N ILE A 104 3.01 1.28 -11.89
CA ILE A 104 3.96 2.36 -12.13
C ILE A 104 5.35 1.92 -11.67
N ARG A 105 6.39 2.48 -12.27
CA ARG A 105 7.79 2.30 -11.91
C ARG A 105 8.30 3.53 -11.14
N MET A 106 9.15 3.29 -10.16
CA MET A 106 9.86 4.32 -9.42
C MET A 106 11.32 3.91 -9.23
N ASP A 107 12.26 4.82 -9.46
CA ASP A 107 13.70 4.63 -9.26
C ASP A 107 14.26 5.85 -8.52
N LEU A 108 14.66 5.63 -7.26
CA LEU A 108 15.13 6.69 -6.37
C LEU A 108 16.59 7.10 -6.64
N SER A 109 17.33 6.39 -7.48
CA SER A 109 18.66 6.82 -7.91
C SER A 109 18.61 8.07 -8.79
N ARG A 110 17.48 8.29 -9.46
CA ARG A 110 17.22 9.43 -10.37
C ARG A 110 15.78 9.95 -10.20
N PRO A 111 15.43 10.53 -9.04
CA PRO A 111 14.03 10.75 -8.65
C PRO A 111 13.25 11.69 -9.58
N SER A 112 13.92 12.63 -10.25
CA SER A 112 13.32 13.57 -11.22
C SER A 112 13.47 13.13 -12.68
N ASP A 113 13.98 11.92 -12.96
CA ASP A 113 14.12 11.39 -14.32
C ASP A 113 12.83 10.67 -14.77
N PRO A 114 12.10 11.22 -15.76
CA PRO A 114 10.83 10.65 -16.22
C PRO A 114 11.01 9.34 -17.00
N GLU A 115 12.22 8.99 -17.43
CA GLU A 115 12.48 7.71 -18.11
C GLU A 115 12.44 6.51 -17.15
N VAL A 116 12.61 6.77 -15.85
CA VAL A 116 12.64 5.72 -14.81
C VAL A 116 11.65 5.94 -13.67
N ASN A 117 10.93 7.06 -13.68
CA ASN A 117 9.86 7.34 -12.73
C ASN A 117 8.57 7.70 -13.46
N ASP A 118 7.56 6.85 -13.31
CA ASP A 118 6.22 7.12 -13.80
C ASP A 118 5.49 8.18 -12.95
N PRO A 119 4.54 8.94 -13.51
CA PRO A 119 3.75 9.89 -12.75
C PRO A 119 2.76 9.19 -11.81
N VAL A 120 2.72 9.60 -10.54
CA VAL A 120 1.75 9.09 -9.54
C VAL A 120 0.47 9.93 -9.48
N ARG A 121 0.50 11.16 -10.03
CA ARG A 121 -0.67 12.05 -10.17
C ARG A 121 -0.79 12.58 -11.60
N VAL A 122 -2.02 12.88 -11.98
CA VAL A 122 -2.33 13.45 -13.31
C VAL A 122 -2.07 14.96 -13.30
N ALA A 123 -1.39 15.45 -14.35
CA ALA A 123 -1.20 16.87 -14.59
C ALA A 123 -2.51 17.59 -14.88
N ARG A 124 -2.71 18.75 -14.25
CA ARG A 124 -3.90 19.59 -14.46
C ARG A 124 -3.48 20.94 -15.02
N ARG A 125 -4.32 21.52 -15.87
CA ARG A 125 -4.10 22.87 -16.47
C ARG A 125 -3.87 23.97 -15.43
N ARG A 126 -4.40 23.80 -14.22
CA ARG A 126 -4.31 24.76 -13.11
C ARG A 126 -3.19 24.46 -12.11
N ASP A 127 -2.39 23.42 -12.36
CA ASP A 127 -1.26 23.12 -11.48
C ASP A 127 -0.24 24.27 -11.53
N ALA A 128 0.29 24.63 -10.37
CA ALA A 128 1.28 25.70 -10.28
C ALA A 128 2.57 25.30 -11.01
N ARG A 129 3.33 26.30 -11.48
CA ARG A 129 4.65 26.06 -12.06
C ARG A 129 5.55 25.36 -11.04
N GLY A 130 6.23 24.30 -11.47
CA GLY A 130 7.08 23.49 -10.59
C GLY A 130 6.33 22.43 -9.77
N THR A 131 5.06 22.18 -10.06
CA THR A 131 4.36 21.01 -9.51
C THR A 131 5.09 19.74 -9.93
N ARG A 132 5.34 18.86 -8.96
CA ARG A 132 5.98 17.56 -9.16
C ARG A 132 4.94 16.50 -9.51
N TYR A 133 5.34 15.52 -10.30
CA TYR A 133 4.43 14.48 -10.81
C TYR A 133 4.97 13.07 -10.64
N LEU A 134 6.29 12.93 -10.72
CA LEU A 134 6.95 11.63 -10.80
C LEU A 134 6.94 10.94 -9.44
N ALA A 135 6.85 9.62 -9.46
CA ALA A 135 6.85 8.81 -8.24
C ALA A 135 8.08 9.10 -7.36
N GLY A 136 9.28 9.19 -7.96
CA GLY A 136 10.52 9.48 -7.25
C GLY A 136 10.56 10.86 -6.59
N GLU A 137 9.98 11.88 -7.22
CA GLU A 137 9.90 13.25 -6.68
C GLU A 137 8.93 13.39 -5.50
N LEU A 138 7.90 12.53 -5.50
CA LEU A 138 6.80 12.56 -4.53
C LEU A 138 6.95 11.48 -3.46
N PHE A 139 7.97 10.63 -3.55
CA PHE A 139 8.24 9.55 -2.61
C PHE A 139 8.39 10.09 -1.19
N ALA A 140 7.75 9.40 -0.24
CA ALA A 140 7.80 9.74 1.17
C ALA A 140 8.51 8.68 2.01
N ALA A 141 8.04 7.43 1.90
CA ALA A 141 8.52 6.33 2.72
C ALA A 141 8.02 4.99 2.17
N TYR A 142 8.69 3.92 2.60
CA TYR A 142 8.13 2.56 2.58
C TYR A 142 7.63 2.17 3.98
N GLY A 143 6.72 1.21 4.04
CA GLY A 143 6.22 0.69 5.30
C GLY A 143 5.81 -0.78 5.22
N GLU A 144 6.29 -1.57 6.18
CA GLU A 144 5.91 -2.97 6.37
C GLU A 144 4.71 -3.06 7.33
N LEU A 145 3.68 -3.81 6.95
CA LEU A 145 2.51 -4.08 7.81
C LEU A 145 2.61 -5.41 8.59
N LEU A 146 3.66 -6.20 8.33
CA LEU A 146 3.89 -7.48 8.99
C LEU A 146 4.76 -7.28 10.24
N GLY A 147 4.16 -7.45 11.40
CA GLY A 147 4.90 -7.46 12.67
C GLY A 147 4.10 -7.07 13.92
N GLY A 148 2.89 -6.52 13.77
CA GLY A 148 2.07 -6.10 14.91
C GLY A 148 1.15 -7.18 15.48
N ASP A 149 0.59 -8.07 14.66
CA ASP A 149 -0.45 -9.04 15.07
C ASP A 149 -0.44 -10.32 14.20
N VAL A 150 0.70 -11.02 14.13
CA VAL A 150 0.71 -12.42 13.63
C VAL A 150 0.34 -13.41 14.76
N THR A 151 0.12 -12.93 15.99
CA THR A 151 -0.23 -13.75 17.15
C THR A 151 -1.73 -13.71 17.45
N GLN A 152 -2.58 -14.26 16.59
CA GLN A 152 -3.89 -14.78 17.03
C GLN A 152 -4.60 -15.78 16.10
N MET A 153 -3.92 -16.34 15.09
CA MET A 153 -4.53 -17.41 14.27
C MET A 153 -3.86 -18.78 14.38
N LEU A 154 -2.65 -18.88 14.94
CA LEU A 154 -1.95 -20.17 15.08
C LEU A 154 -2.25 -20.93 16.40
N GLN A 155 -3.04 -20.36 17.31
CA GLN A 155 -3.40 -21.03 18.58
C GLN A 155 -4.79 -21.67 18.62
N GLY A 156 -5.63 -21.50 17.58
CA GLY A 156 -6.99 -22.07 17.55
C GLY A 156 -7.10 -23.46 16.89
N GLY A 157 -6.01 -24.00 16.34
CA GLY A 157 -6.07 -25.11 15.36
C GLY A 157 -5.58 -26.48 15.84
N ARG A 158 -5.30 -26.69 17.12
CA ARG A 158 -4.85 -28.02 17.62
C ARG A 158 -5.48 -28.41 18.95
N ALA A 159 -6.72 -28.89 18.88
CA ALA A 159 -7.23 -29.90 19.80
C ALA A 159 -8.40 -30.66 19.15
N SER A 160 -8.07 -31.68 18.35
CA SER A 160 -8.98 -32.78 18.06
C SER A 160 -8.17 -34.06 18.08
N VAL A 161 -8.10 -34.70 19.24
CA VAL A 161 -7.79 -36.13 19.31
C VAL A 161 -8.97 -36.81 19.99
N VAL A 162 -9.76 -37.41 19.12
CA VAL A 162 -10.68 -38.52 19.32
C VAL A 162 -10.25 -39.44 20.46
N ARG A 163 -11.16 -39.72 21.39
CA ARG A 163 -11.20 -41.01 22.10
C ARG A 163 -12.54 -41.67 21.84
N ALA A 164 -12.54 -42.58 20.87
CA ALA A 164 -13.50 -43.66 20.82
C ALA A 164 -13.22 -44.63 21.99
N ARG A 165 -14.25 -45.03 22.73
CA ARG A 165 -14.26 -46.31 23.45
C ARG A 165 -15.62 -46.97 23.24
N HIS A 166 -15.55 -48.14 22.61
CA HIS A 166 -16.63 -49.12 22.44
C HIS A 166 -17.03 -49.73 23.80
N PRO A 167 -18.23 -50.34 23.90
CA PRO A 167 -18.78 -50.93 25.11
C PRO A 167 -18.37 -52.40 25.30
N ALA A 168 -18.37 -52.89 26.54
CA ALA A 168 -18.43 -54.33 26.83
C ALA A 168 -19.01 -54.61 28.24
N THR A 169 -20.14 -55.29 28.21
CA THR A 169 -20.70 -56.29 29.13
C THR A 169 -19.75 -56.93 30.17
N ARG A 170 -20.20 -56.97 31.44
CA ARG A 170 -20.79 -58.15 32.10
C ARG A 170 -21.40 -57.75 33.45
#